data_AF-A0A163GQ34-F1
#
_entry.id   AF-A0A163GQ34-F1
#
_cell.length_a   1.000
_cell.length_b   1.000
_cell.length_c   1.000
_cell.angle_alpha   90.00
_cell.angle_beta   90.00
_cell.angle_gamma   90.00
#
_symmetry.space_group_name_H-M   'P 1'
#
loop_
_entity.id
_entity.type
_entity.pdbx_description
1 polymer ?
#
loop_
_entity_poly.entity_id
_entity_poly.type
_entity_poly.pdbx_seq_one_letter_code
_entity_poly.pdbx_strand_id
1 'polypeptide(L)'
;MKERIVTLKKAEVLKQQYAHYGLSDLIAEAKFTVSPEDTVHDLRKKCESAIRRKVKAMFFAKNLEDKLSFLQDISFGPYKVEVEIMKEFANEKENSILRLLCSAAKINKVPQQYEPSLPVALKLNQTDIAYTFLNKELPEKYHLRKYGLKENLNRIGYFLFADCLRLISKIIFLNTLCEFSIKQKDYIRYKIAEYYSTESVSRGKVVRPGDDLFAVEVKDEIEKYNLPYVDGEETEISNYYSYEEFSLARNDDGVPYIMETAQGKKIIIPRLISTMNYVQEKTKRMIDEHSTYAKSFQDKKHINQKVKAVMKSNKFLTRYGTVELDNDVDLIRFHALEKEFEEIKKKVYIPLAKDYSFRIRKLGKHRAAGLHYAFYRATIIDIEHPSSFMHELGHQIDHTMNEKCMLSEEMSFVRLIQLYEQIVDQNISRLPADDPFVERWRGTTKYNRNYYLQPTEIFARSFELYLAKCKRIESSFLKQDYDQPIYPSDREYLNELRSYFDNLFSKCEPIREEKRSFSFHISQSDVTAPETEVQSYLHAQNGQLLLF
;
A
#
# COMPACT_ATOMS: atom_id res chain seq x y z
N MET A 1 -21.54 4.04 29.91
CA MET A 1 -21.12 5.12 28.98
C MET A 1 -19.71 4.84 28.43
N LYS A 2 -19.50 3.68 27.76
CA LYS A 2 -18.15 3.15 27.44
C LYS A 2 -17.98 2.63 26.01
N GLU A 3 -18.71 3.19 25.03
CA GLU A 3 -18.64 2.72 23.62
C GLU A 3 -18.42 3.82 22.55
N ARG A 4 -18.16 5.08 22.91
CA ARG A 4 -18.02 6.17 21.91
C ARG A 4 -16.59 6.70 21.66
N ILE A 5 -15.55 6.13 22.27
CA ILE A 5 -14.19 6.70 22.23
C ILE A 5 -13.29 6.09 21.12
N VAL A 6 -13.68 4.97 20.49
CA VAL A 6 -12.81 4.29 19.50
C VAL A 6 -12.94 4.88 18.08
N THR A 7 -14.12 5.37 17.70
CA THR A 7 -14.39 5.81 16.32
C THR A 7 -13.64 7.08 15.93
N LEU A 8 -13.43 8.00 16.89
CA LEU A 8 -12.69 9.24 16.68
C LEU A 8 -11.19 9.00 16.43
N LYS A 9 -10.57 7.97 17.03
CA LYS A 9 -9.16 7.64 16.76
C LYS A 9 -8.94 7.01 15.38
N LYS A 10 -9.88 6.17 14.91
CA LYS A 10 -9.74 5.49 13.60
C LYS A 10 -9.75 6.46 12.43
N ALA A 11 -10.73 7.37 12.41
CA ALA A 11 -10.84 8.34 11.33
C ALA A 11 -9.61 9.27 11.31
N GLU A 12 -9.18 9.74 12.48
CA GLU A 12 -8.02 10.64 12.60
C GLU A 12 -6.72 9.98 12.12
N VAL A 13 -6.44 8.75 12.55
CA VAL A 13 -5.26 8.01 12.09
C VAL A 13 -5.31 7.78 10.57
N LEU A 14 -6.48 7.43 10.03
CA LEU A 14 -6.64 7.25 8.59
C LEU A 14 -6.34 8.54 7.82
N LYS A 15 -6.85 9.69 8.30
CA LYS A 15 -6.59 11.00 7.69
C LYS A 15 -5.11 11.37 7.72
N GLN A 16 -4.44 11.15 8.85
CA GLN A 16 -3.00 11.40 8.99
C GLN A 16 -2.17 10.54 8.04
N GLN A 17 -2.54 9.26 7.90
CA GLN A 17 -1.89 8.36 6.94
C GLN A 17 -2.16 8.82 5.50
N TYR A 18 -3.39 9.19 5.15
CA TYR A 18 -3.70 9.74 3.82
C TYR A 18 -2.83 10.96 3.50
N ALA A 19 -2.74 11.92 4.41
CA ALA A 19 -1.91 13.11 4.25
C ALA A 19 -0.42 12.77 4.06
N HIS A 20 0.10 11.78 4.80
CA HIS A 20 1.48 11.30 4.64
C HIS A 20 1.77 10.83 3.21
N TYR A 21 0.82 10.14 2.55
CA TYR A 21 0.95 9.69 1.17
C TYR A 21 0.52 10.72 0.11
N GLY A 22 0.18 11.95 0.50
CA GLY A 22 -0.27 12.99 -0.43
C GLY A 22 -1.71 12.80 -0.91
N LEU A 23 -2.55 12.13 -0.12
CA LEU A 23 -3.97 11.95 -0.39
C LEU A 23 -4.79 12.89 0.50
N SER A 24 -5.84 13.48 -0.07
CA SER A 24 -6.78 14.33 0.68
C SER A 24 -7.54 13.53 1.74
N ASP A 25 -7.71 14.12 2.92
CA ASP A 25 -8.49 13.54 4.01
C ASP A 25 -9.99 13.42 3.66
N LEU A 26 -10.48 14.24 2.72
CA LEU A 26 -11.84 14.23 2.18
C LEU A 26 -12.20 12.91 1.47
N ILE A 27 -11.18 12.17 1.00
CA ILE A 27 -11.36 10.90 0.29
C ILE A 27 -10.98 9.67 1.15
N ALA A 28 -10.54 9.88 2.40
CA ALA A 28 -10.04 8.82 3.29
C ALA A 28 -11.00 7.63 3.43
N GLU A 29 -12.29 7.91 3.56
CA GLU A 29 -13.32 6.89 3.77
C GLU A 29 -14.07 6.48 2.49
N ALA A 30 -13.61 6.92 1.30
CA ALA A 30 -14.21 6.51 0.05
C ALA A 30 -13.94 5.00 -0.18
N LYS A 31 -15.01 4.23 -0.41
CA LYS A 31 -14.93 2.78 -0.65
C LYS A 31 -15.52 2.42 -2.01
N PHE A 32 -14.77 1.60 -2.75
CA PHE A 32 -15.17 1.00 -4.02
C PHE A 32 -14.35 -0.27 -4.24
N THR A 33 -14.84 -1.13 -5.12
CA THR A 33 -14.14 -2.35 -5.53
C THR A 33 -13.32 -2.09 -6.79
N VAL A 34 -12.14 -2.72 -6.85
CA VAL A 34 -11.26 -2.70 -8.02
C VAL A 34 -11.20 -4.12 -8.57
N SER A 35 -11.40 -4.24 -9.88
CA SER A 35 -11.29 -5.49 -10.62
C SER A 35 -10.02 -5.48 -11.47
N PRO A 36 -9.35 -6.63 -11.70
CA PRO A 36 -8.16 -6.70 -12.55
C PRO A 36 -8.39 -6.18 -13.99
N GLU A 37 -9.62 -6.27 -14.48
CA GLU A 37 -10.01 -5.87 -15.83
C GLU A 37 -10.40 -4.39 -15.93
N ASP A 38 -10.41 -3.66 -14.82
CA ASP A 38 -10.81 -2.25 -14.81
C ASP A 38 -9.83 -1.40 -15.60
N THR A 39 -10.34 -0.69 -16.61
CA THR A 39 -9.54 0.32 -17.31
C THR A 39 -9.31 1.54 -16.41
N VAL A 40 -8.35 2.40 -16.78
CA VAL A 40 -8.15 3.70 -16.12
C VAL A 40 -9.43 4.53 -16.07
N HIS A 41 -10.28 4.43 -17.10
CA HIS A 41 -11.58 5.09 -17.12
C HIS A 41 -12.53 4.51 -16.06
N ASP A 42 -12.61 3.19 -15.94
CA ASP A 42 -13.47 2.50 -14.96
C ASP A 42 -13.03 2.81 -13.54
N LEU A 43 -11.73 2.69 -13.28
CA LEU A 43 -11.08 3.05 -12.02
C LEU A 43 -11.43 4.48 -11.59
N ARG A 44 -11.25 5.45 -12.50
CA ARG A 44 -11.62 6.85 -12.28
C ARG A 44 -13.10 7.00 -11.93
N LYS A 45 -13.99 6.41 -12.73
CA LYS A 45 -15.43 6.52 -12.55
C LYS A 45 -15.90 5.92 -11.22
N LYS A 46 -15.34 4.76 -10.83
CA LYS A 46 -15.62 4.12 -9.54
C LYS A 46 -15.15 5.00 -8.37
N CYS A 47 -13.94 5.55 -8.46
CA CYS A 47 -13.39 6.45 -7.45
C CYS A 47 -14.23 7.74 -7.31
N GLU A 48 -14.49 8.45 -8.42
CA GLU A 48 -15.32 9.68 -8.41
C GLU A 48 -16.72 9.41 -7.85
N SER A 49 -17.32 8.26 -8.18
CA SER A 49 -18.62 7.85 -7.65
C SER A 49 -18.58 7.59 -6.13
N ALA A 50 -17.50 6.99 -5.62
CA ALA A 50 -17.29 6.76 -4.18
C ALA A 50 -17.10 8.07 -3.42
N ILE A 51 -16.28 8.98 -3.95
CA ILE A 51 -16.08 10.33 -3.42
C ILE A 51 -17.42 11.05 -3.37
N ARG A 52 -18.19 11.03 -4.45
CA ARG A 52 -19.51 11.68 -4.51
C ARG A 52 -20.48 11.18 -3.45
N ARG A 53 -20.53 9.87 -3.18
CA ARG A 53 -21.37 9.33 -2.10
C ARG A 53 -20.95 9.86 -0.73
N LYS A 54 -19.64 9.92 -0.45
CA LYS A 54 -19.10 10.44 0.81
C LYS A 54 -19.35 11.94 0.96
N VAL A 55 -19.03 12.72 -0.08
CA VAL A 55 -19.25 14.16 -0.14
C VAL A 55 -20.72 14.49 0.05
N LYS A 56 -21.63 13.78 -0.62
CA LYS A 56 -23.09 13.99 -0.45
C LYS A 56 -23.52 13.90 1.01
N ALA A 57 -23.07 12.85 1.71
CA ALA A 57 -23.40 12.64 3.12
C ALA A 57 -22.86 13.77 4.02
N MET A 58 -21.65 14.26 3.74
CA MET A 58 -21.02 15.35 4.51
C MET A 58 -21.61 16.73 4.17
N PHE A 59 -21.81 17.01 2.89
CA PHE A 59 -22.16 18.33 2.38
C PHE A 59 -23.62 18.67 2.64
N PHE A 60 -24.56 17.75 2.38
CA PHE A 60 -25.98 18.06 2.58
C PHE A 60 -26.38 18.18 4.05
N ALA A 61 -25.63 17.58 4.98
CA ALA A 61 -25.86 17.70 6.41
C ALA A 61 -25.44 19.08 6.99
N LYS A 62 -24.67 19.88 6.24
CA LYS A 62 -24.14 21.18 6.68
C LYS A 62 -25.19 22.30 6.59
N ASN A 63 -25.07 23.29 7.47
CA ASN A 63 -25.80 24.56 7.32
C ASN A 63 -25.20 25.38 6.15
N LEU A 64 -25.78 26.54 5.83
CA LEU A 64 -25.31 27.35 4.70
C LEU A 64 -23.88 27.85 4.88
N GLU A 65 -23.54 28.40 6.04
CA GLU A 65 -22.21 28.92 6.35
C GLU A 65 -21.13 27.82 6.20
N ASP A 66 -21.39 26.65 6.78
CA ASP A 66 -20.53 25.47 6.68
C ASP A 66 -20.41 24.95 5.24
N LYS A 67 -21.45 25.10 4.41
CA LYS A 67 -21.40 24.72 2.98
C LYS A 67 -20.50 25.66 2.20
N LEU A 68 -20.61 26.97 2.45
CA LEU A 68 -19.76 27.96 1.79
C LEU A 68 -18.30 27.79 2.22
N SER A 69 -18.03 27.61 3.51
CA SER A 69 -16.69 27.29 4.02
C SER A 69 -16.15 26.02 3.37
N PHE A 70 -16.95 24.95 3.30
CA PHE A 70 -16.53 23.70 2.65
C PHE A 70 -16.17 23.89 1.16
N LEU A 71 -16.90 24.73 0.43
CA LEU A 71 -16.60 25.02 -0.99
C LEU A 71 -15.30 25.82 -1.16
N GLN A 72 -14.95 26.65 -0.19
CA GLN A 72 -13.66 27.33 -0.15
C GLN A 72 -12.54 26.32 0.16
N ASP A 73 -12.74 25.44 1.15
CA ASP A 73 -11.74 24.45 1.58
C ASP A 73 -11.34 23.46 0.47
N ILE A 74 -12.28 23.04 -0.39
CA ILE A 74 -11.99 22.11 -1.50
C ILE A 74 -11.23 22.77 -2.66
N SER A 75 -11.13 24.10 -2.68
CA SER A 75 -10.48 24.88 -3.73
C SER A 75 -8.97 25.08 -3.45
N PHE A 76 -8.33 24.11 -2.78
CA PHE A 76 -6.92 24.14 -2.36
C PHE A 76 -5.90 24.01 -3.51
N GLY A 77 -6.33 23.51 -4.67
CA GLY A 77 -5.47 23.24 -5.81
C GLY A 77 -5.76 24.12 -7.04
N PRO A 78 -5.31 23.69 -8.23
CA PRO A 78 -5.53 24.43 -9.49
C PRO A 78 -7.01 24.45 -9.90
N TYR A 79 -7.81 23.48 -9.44
CA TYR A 79 -9.25 23.46 -9.69
C TYR A 79 -9.98 24.20 -8.56
N LYS A 80 -10.62 25.32 -8.90
CA LYS A 80 -11.27 26.21 -7.95
C LYS A 80 -12.74 26.42 -8.28
N VAL A 81 -13.54 26.65 -7.24
CA VAL A 81 -14.94 27.06 -7.38
C VAL A 81 -15.22 28.25 -6.46
N GLU A 82 -15.69 29.35 -7.04
CA GLU A 82 -16.25 30.48 -6.29
C GLU A 82 -17.77 30.39 -6.36
N VAL A 83 -18.45 30.73 -5.27
CA VAL A 83 -19.91 30.60 -5.14
C VAL A 83 -20.52 31.95 -4.84
N GLU A 84 -21.49 32.33 -5.66
CA GLU A 84 -22.28 33.54 -5.48
C GLU A 84 -23.76 33.16 -5.27
N ILE A 85 -24.33 33.61 -4.15
CA ILE A 85 -25.73 33.35 -3.82
C ILE A 85 -26.63 34.27 -4.64
N MET A 86 -27.57 33.67 -5.37
CA MET A 86 -28.58 34.43 -6.12
C MET A 86 -29.74 34.79 -5.19
N LYS A 87 -29.76 36.04 -4.71
CA LYS A 87 -30.77 36.53 -3.75
C LYS A 87 -31.95 37.22 -4.42
N GLU A 88 -31.69 37.94 -5.51
CA GLU A 88 -32.68 38.74 -6.22
C GLU A 88 -32.74 38.28 -7.68
N PHE A 89 -33.95 38.06 -8.19
CA PHE A 89 -34.21 37.69 -9.58
C PHE A 89 -34.93 38.85 -10.26
N ALA A 90 -34.23 39.98 -10.31
CA ALA A 90 -34.79 41.27 -10.68
C ALA A 90 -34.96 41.42 -12.20
N ASN A 91 -34.13 40.74 -12.99
CA ASN A 91 -34.16 40.86 -14.44
C ASN A 91 -34.63 39.58 -15.14
N GLU A 92 -34.92 39.72 -16.45
CA GLU A 92 -35.46 38.62 -17.27
C GLU A 92 -34.47 37.45 -17.40
N LYS A 93 -33.16 37.75 -17.40
CA LYS A 93 -32.09 36.75 -17.49
C LYS A 93 -32.07 35.86 -16.25
N GLU A 94 -32.06 36.45 -15.07
CA GLU A 94 -32.11 35.76 -13.78
C GLU A 94 -33.39 34.92 -13.64
N ASN A 95 -34.55 35.49 -14.01
CA ASN A 95 -35.81 34.75 -14.03
C ASN A 95 -35.76 33.54 -14.97
N SER A 96 -35.12 33.68 -16.13
CA SER A 96 -34.94 32.58 -17.07
C SER A 96 -34.05 31.47 -16.51
N ILE A 97 -32.94 31.83 -15.83
CA ILE A 97 -32.05 30.89 -15.14
C ILE A 97 -32.83 30.12 -14.07
N LEU A 98 -33.59 30.83 -13.23
CA LEU A 98 -34.36 30.23 -12.15
C LEU A 98 -35.42 29.25 -12.66
N ARG A 99 -36.16 29.61 -13.72
CA ARG A 99 -37.14 28.71 -14.37
C ARG A 99 -36.48 27.44 -14.88
N LEU A 100 -35.32 27.57 -15.54
CA LEU A 100 -34.55 26.42 -16.02
C LEU A 100 -34.02 25.56 -14.87
N LEU A 101 -33.51 26.18 -13.79
CA LEU A 101 -33.09 25.47 -12.58
C LEU A 101 -34.24 24.68 -11.96
N CYS A 102 -35.40 25.32 -11.73
CA CYS A 102 -36.58 24.66 -11.18
C CYS A 102 -37.04 23.50 -12.07
N SER A 103 -37.04 23.67 -13.39
CA SER A 103 -37.36 22.61 -14.35
C SER A 103 -36.37 21.45 -14.26
N ALA A 104 -35.06 21.73 -14.25
CA ALA A 104 -34.01 20.72 -14.15
C ALA A 104 -34.07 19.94 -12.83
N ALA A 105 -34.37 20.63 -11.73
CA ALA A 105 -34.46 20.09 -10.38
C ALA A 105 -35.83 19.46 -10.04
N LYS A 106 -36.80 19.52 -10.95
CA LYS A 106 -38.20 19.10 -10.75
C LYS A 106 -38.87 19.79 -9.55
N ILE A 107 -38.73 21.11 -9.47
CA ILE A 107 -39.34 21.95 -8.45
C ILE A 107 -40.59 22.62 -9.06
N ASN A 108 -41.77 22.24 -8.57
CA ASN A 108 -43.07 22.57 -9.18
C ASN A 108 -43.55 24.02 -8.96
N LYS A 109 -43.01 24.74 -7.98
CA LYS A 109 -43.29 26.17 -7.75
C LYS A 109 -41.99 26.90 -7.53
N VAL A 110 -41.79 28.02 -8.21
CA VAL A 110 -40.71 28.97 -7.90
C VAL A 110 -40.97 29.43 -6.46
N PRO A 111 -40.13 29.05 -5.48
CA PRO A 111 -40.42 29.34 -4.09
C PRO A 111 -40.42 30.86 -3.86
N GLN A 112 -41.37 31.39 -3.08
CA GLN A 112 -41.32 32.78 -2.60
C GLN A 112 -40.12 33.00 -1.65
N GLN A 113 -39.63 31.92 -1.03
CA GLN A 113 -38.40 31.86 -0.25
C GLN A 113 -37.55 30.69 -0.76
N TYR A 114 -36.34 30.97 -1.22
CA TYR A 114 -35.47 30.00 -1.91
C TYR A 114 -34.82 28.97 -1.00
N GLU A 115 -35.05 29.04 0.31
CA GLU A 115 -34.70 27.97 1.24
C GLU A 115 -35.73 26.84 1.15
N PRO A 116 -35.30 25.57 1.03
CA PRO A 116 -33.95 25.09 1.29
C PRO A 116 -33.06 24.90 0.05
N SER A 117 -33.50 25.17 -1.18
CA SER A 117 -32.75 24.74 -2.39
C SER A 117 -31.56 25.63 -2.75
N LEU A 118 -31.59 26.92 -2.38
CA LEU A 118 -30.55 27.94 -2.53
C LEU A 118 -29.88 27.96 -3.92
N PRO A 119 -30.45 28.72 -4.89
CA PRO A 119 -29.86 28.90 -6.21
C PRO A 119 -28.56 29.70 -6.11
N VAL A 120 -27.54 29.24 -6.84
CA VAL A 120 -26.21 29.86 -6.84
C VAL A 120 -25.62 29.89 -8.25
N ALA A 121 -24.76 30.88 -8.47
CA ALA A 121 -23.82 30.92 -9.57
C ALA A 121 -22.47 30.38 -9.07
N LEU A 122 -21.89 29.45 -9.82
CA LEU A 122 -20.60 28.83 -9.59
C LEU A 122 -19.63 29.34 -10.65
N LYS A 123 -18.59 30.05 -10.24
CA LYS A 123 -17.53 30.49 -11.16
C LYS A 123 -16.42 29.47 -11.15
N LEU A 124 -16.12 28.93 -12.33
CA LEU A 124 -15.16 27.84 -12.56
C LEU A 124 -13.90 28.41 -13.21
N ASN A 125 -12.73 28.19 -12.60
CA ASN A 125 -11.40 28.51 -13.15
C ASN A 125 -11.37 29.84 -13.96
N GLN A 126 -11.94 30.89 -13.36
CA GLN A 126 -11.97 32.29 -13.81
C GLN A 126 -12.88 32.68 -15.01
N THR A 127 -13.40 31.77 -15.83
CA THR A 127 -14.09 32.17 -17.09
C THR A 127 -15.54 31.70 -17.24
N ASP A 128 -15.90 30.51 -16.74
CA ASP A 128 -17.25 29.96 -16.92
C ASP A 128 -18.10 30.12 -15.65
N ILE A 129 -19.34 30.60 -15.83
CA ILE A 129 -20.35 30.68 -14.76
C ILE A 129 -21.40 29.60 -15.00
N ALA A 130 -21.49 28.64 -14.08
CA ALA A 130 -22.49 27.58 -14.08
C ALA A 130 -23.54 27.79 -12.97
N TYR A 131 -24.80 27.55 -13.27
CA TYR A 131 -25.90 27.72 -12.31
C TYR A 131 -26.34 26.39 -11.72
N THR A 132 -26.66 26.39 -10.42
CA THR A 132 -27.12 25.20 -9.70
C THR A 132 -27.95 25.52 -8.46
N PHE A 133 -28.40 24.47 -7.77
CA PHE A 133 -28.92 24.54 -6.41
C PHE A 133 -27.90 23.91 -5.46
N LEU A 134 -27.58 24.56 -4.34
CA LEU A 134 -26.64 23.99 -3.35
C LEU A 134 -27.19 22.73 -2.70
N ASN A 135 -28.51 22.63 -2.50
CA ASN A 135 -29.12 21.53 -1.75
C ASN A 135 -29.95 20.57 -2.62
N LYS A 136 -29.72 20.59 -3.95
CA LYS A 136 -30.46 19.74 -4.87
C LYS A 136 -29.56 19.23 -5.97
N GLU A 137 -29.64 17.93 -6.23
CA GLU A 137 -28.96 17.32 -7.37
C GLU A 137 -29.66 17.68 -8.68
N LEU A 138 -28.86 17.98 -9.69
CA LEU A 138 -29.32 18.06 -11.07
C LEU A 138 -29.09 16.71 -11.78
N PRO A 139 -30.02 16.27 -12.64
CA PRO A 139 -29.80 15.11 -13.49
C PRO A 139 -28.55 15.25 -14.36
N GLU A 140 -27.89 14.14 -14.68
CA GLU A 140 -26.61 14.12 -15.42
C GLU A 140 -26.65 14.89 -16.74
N LYS A 141 -27.78 14.81 -17.45
CA LYS A 141 -28.00 15.55 -18.70
C LYS A 141 -27.79 17.07 -18.54
N TYR A 142 -27.98 17.64 -17.35
CA TYR A 142 -27.76 19.07 -17.09
C TYR A 142 -26.34 19.41 -16.62
N HIS A 143 -25.50 18.44 -16.27
CA HIS A 143 -24.18 18.73 -15.71
C HIS A 143 -23.20 19.18 -16.79
N LEU A 144 -22.64 20.38 -16.62
CA LEU A 144 -21.72 21.06 -17.55
C LEU A 144 -22.29 21.17 -18.97
N ARG A 145 -23.59 21.49 -19.07
CA ARG A 145 -24.28 21.68 -20.35
C ARG A 145 -25.05 23.01 -20.38
N LYS A 146 -25.12 23.60 -21.57
CA LYS A 146 -25.80 24.86 -21.83
C LYS A 146 -27.27 24.64 -22.18
N TYR A 147 -28.18 25.34 -21.52
CA TYR A 147 -29.63 25.30 -21.76
C TYR A 147 -30.21 26.71 -21.85
N GLY A 148 -31.25 26.87 -22.67
CA GLY A 148 -31.97 28.13 -22.83
C GLY A 148 -33.48 27.88 -22.92
N LEU A 149 -34.28 28.91 -22.64
CA LEU A 149 -35.73 28.86 -22.80
C LEU A 149 -36.10 29.15 -24.26
N LYS A 150 -36.95 28.32 -24.87
CA LYS A 150 -37.37 28.49 -26.28
C LYS A 150 -37.99 29.85 -26.55
N GLU A 151 -38.76 30.39 -25.60
CA GLU A 151 -39.48 31.66 -25.73
C GLU A 151 -38.55 32.88 -25.92
N ASN A 152 -37.35 32.85 -25.32
CA ASN A 152 -36.44 34.01 -25.28
C ASN A 152 -35.01 33.69 -25.74
N LEU A 153 -34.83 32.57 -26.42
CA LEU A 153 -33.52 32.00 -26.76
C LEU A 153 -32.64 33.00 -27.54
N ASN A 154 -33.23 33.70 -28.51
CA ASN A 154 -32.52 34.62 -29.39
C ASN A 154 -32.14 35.94 -28.69
N ARG A 155 -32.79 36.30 -27.57
CA ARG A 155 -32.52 37.53 -26.82
C ARG A 155 -31.56 37.30 -25.67
N ILE A 156 -31.74 36.21 -24.92
CA ILE A 156 -31.08 35.99 -23.63
C ILE A 156 -30.00 34.90 -23.73
N GLY A 157 -30.09 34.01 -24.72
CA GLY A 157 -29.09 32.99 -24.99
C GLY A 157 -29.21 31.74 -24.10
N TYR A 158 -28.06 31.10 -23.89
CA TYR A 158 -27.95 29.85 -23.14
C TYR A 158 -27.14 30.05 -21.85
N PHE A 159 -27.49 29.30 -20.83
CA PHE A 159 -26.83 29.29 -19.54
C PHE A 159 -26.22 27.93 -19.26
N LEU A 160 -25.00 27.92 -18.69
CA LEU A 160 -24.35 26.69 -18.27
C LEU A 160 -24.95 26.22 -16.95
N PHE A 161 -25.30 24.94 -16.86
CA PHE A 161 -25.77 24.32 -15.63
C PHE A 161 -24.74 23.29 -15.16
N ALA A 162 -24.62 23.12 -13.85
CA ALA A 162 -23.76 22.10 -13.27
C ALA A 162 -24.42 21.49 -12.05
N ASP A 163 -24.45 20.17 -11.95
CA ASP A 163 -24.76 19.51 -10.68
C ASP A 163 -23.66 19.81 -9.64
N CYS A 164 -24.05 20.45 -8.53
CA CYS A 164 -23.12 20.91 -7.48
C CYS A 164 -22.30 19.75 -6.90
N LEU A 165 -22.95 18.64 -6.54
CA LEU A 165 -22.28 17.49 -5.95
C LEU A 165 -21.28 16.83 -6.90
N ARG A 166 -21.65 16.63 -8.17
CA ARG A 166 -20.70 16.12 -9.19
C ARG A 166 -19.49 17.06 -9.34
N LEU A 167 -19.71 18.37 -9.37
CA LEU A 167 -18.63 19.33 -9.51
C LEU A 167 -17.69 19.30 -8.30
N ILE A 168 -18.21 19.40 -7.08
CA ILE A 168 -17.42 19.31 -5.84
C ILE A 168 -16.57 18.04 -5.82
N SER A 169 -17.19 16.90 -6.12
CA SER A 169 -16.52 15.59 -6.09
C SER A 169 -15.39 15.52 -7.11
N LYS A 170 -15.61 16.11 -8.30
CA LYS A 170 -14.61 16.21 -9.36
C LYS A 170 -13.45 17.12 -8.95
N ILE A 171 -13.73 18.26 -8.32
CA ILE A 171 -12.70 19.18 -7.81
C ILE A 171 -11.83 18.49 -6.75
N ILE A 172 -12.45 17.86 -5.75
CA ILE A 172 -11.71 17.10 -4.71
C ILE A 172 -10.81 16.05 -5.35
N PHE A 173 -11.36 15.24 -6.27
CA PHE A 173 -10.59 14.19 -6.94
C PHE A 173 -9.41 14.75 -7.75
N LEU A 174 -9.63 15.80 -8.54
CA LEU A 174 -8.60 16.39 -9.39
C LEU A 174 -7.51 17.11 -8.59
N ASN A 175 -7.87 17.86 -7.55
CA ASN A 175 -6.89 18.51 -6.68
C ASN A 175 -6.08 17.46 -5.89
N THR A 176 -6.73 16.39 -5.39
CA THR A 176 -6.03 15.25 -4.78
C THR A 176 -5.04 14.61 -5.75
N LEU A 177 -5.43 14.39 -7.01
CA LEU A 177 -4.54 13.84 -8.03
C LEU A 177 -3.32 14.75 -8.29
N CYS A 178 -3.51 16.07 -8.30
CA CYS A 178 -2.40 17.01 -8.49
C CYS A 178 -1.39 16.91 -7.34
N GLU A 179 -1.85 16.99 -6.09
CA GLU A 179 -0.98 16.87 -4.90
C GLU A 179 -0.28 15.50 -4.84
N PHE A 180 -1.05 14.44 -5.09
CA PHE A 180 -0.54 13.08 -5.12
C PHE A 180 0.54 12.90 -6.18
N SER A 181 0.36 13.44 -7.39
CA SER A 181 1.35 13.35 -8.46
C SER A 181 2.67 13.99 -8.05
N ILE A 182 2.64 15.15 -7.38
CA ILE A 182 3.85 15.82 -6.87
C ILE A 182 4.55 14.96 -5.83
N LYS A 183 3.79 14.32 -4.94
CA LYS A 183 4.33 13.41 -3.91
C LYS A 183 4.85 12.09 -4.49
N GLN A 184 4.41 11.70 -5.68
CA GLN A 184 4.83 10.47 -6.37
C GLN A 184 5.84 10.72 -7.50
N LYS A 185 6.60 11.83 -7.45
CA LYS A 185 7.59 12.20 -8.48
C LYS A 185 8.53 11.06 -8.86
N ASP A 186 9.13 10.42 -7.87
CA ASP A 186 10.11 9.35 -8.14
C ASP A 186 9.46 8.12 -8.79
N TYR A 187 8.22 7.81 -8.42
CA TYR A 187 7.44 6.74 -9.05
C TYR A 187 7.10 7.07 -10.51
N ILE A 188 6.74 8.31 -10.81
CA ILE A 188 6.43 8.75 -12.18
C ILE A 188 7.68 8.65 -13.05
N ARG A 189 8.82 9.15 -12.57
CA ARG A 189 10.11 9.05 -13.25
C ARG A 189 10.50 7.59 -13.50
N TYR A 190 10.37 6.74 -12.49
CA TYR A 190 10.56 5.31 -12.61
C TYR A 190 9.68 4.70 -13.71
N LYS A 191 8.37 5.00 -13.75
CA LYS A 191 7.46 4.45 -14.77
C LYS A 191 7.72 4.95 -16.18
N ILE A 192 8.18 6.19 -16.32
CA ILE A 192 8.62 6.73 -17.62
C ILE A 192 9.91 6.03 -18.06
N ALA A 193 10.89 5.86 -17.17
CA ALA A 193 12.12 5.13 -17.43
C ALA A 193 11.86 3.66 -17.80
N GLU A 194 10.95 2.99 -17.07
CA GLU A 194 10.52 1.62 -17.33
C GLU A 194 9.88 1.48 -18.71
N TYR A 195 9.11 2.47 -19.17
CA TYR A 195 8.57 2.47 -20.53
C TYR A 195 9.68 2.43 -21.59
N TYR A 196 10.67 3.33 -21.50
CA TYR A 196 11.78 3.37 -22.46
C TYR A 196 12.66 2.12 -22.38
N SER A 197 12.92 1.61 -21.17
CA SER A 197 13.59 0.33 -20.94
C SER A 197 12.85 -0.83 -21.62
N THR A 198 11.55 -0.96 -21.38
CA THR A 198 10.72 -2.05 -21.91
C THR A 198 10.62 -1.99 -23.44
N GLU A 199 10.40 -0.80 -24.01
CA GLU A 199 10.37 -0.61 -25.46
C GLU A 199 11.72 -0.94 -26.10
N SER A 200 12.82 -0.57 -25.44
CA SER A 200 14.17 -0.89 -25.93
C SER A 200 14.39 -2.40 -26.01
N VAL A 201 14.05 -3.11 -24.92
CA VAL A 201 14.15 -4.58 -24.87
C VAL A 201 13.24 -5.23 -25.91
N SER A 202 11.98 -4.79 -26.01
CA SER A 202 11.02 -5.37 -26.95
C SER A 202 11.43 -5.22 -28.41
N ARG A 203 12.15 -4.16 -28.75
CA ARG A 203 12.57 -3.86 -30.13
C ARG A 203 14.01 -4.29 -30.44
N GLY A 204 14.77 -4.68 -29.42
CA GLY A 204 16.17 -5.06 -29.56
C GLY A 204 17.10 -3.90 -29.96
N LYS A 205 16.71 -2.65 -29.67
CA LYS A 205 17.49 -1.44 -29.98
C LYS A 205 17.17 -0.31 -28.98
N VAL A 206 17.98 0.74 -28.94
CA VAL A 206 17.80 1.83 -27.97
C VAL A 206 16.56 2.65 -28.34
N VAL A 207 15.56 2.69 -27.47
CA VAL A 207 14.40 3.60 -27.57
C VAL A 207 14.56 4.70 -26.53
N ARG A 208 14.57 5.96 -26.96
CA ARG A 208 14.80 7.11 -26.07
C ARG A 208 13.95 8.32 -26.45
N PRO A 209 13.80 9.30 -25.55
CA PRO A 209 13.25 10.60 -25.90
C PRO A 209 14.05 11.31 -27.00
N GLY A 210 13.38 12.20 -27.74
CA GLY A 210 14.01 13.05 -28.75
C GLY A 210 14.84 14.18 -28.17
N ASP A 211 14.46 14.69 -26.99
CA ASP A 211 15.25 15.68 -26.25
C ASP A 211 16.46 15.04 -25.57
N ASP A 212 17.65 15.59 -25.78
CA ASP A 212 18.92 15.01 -25.31
C ASP A 212 19.04 15.04 -23.78
N LEU A 213 18.65 16.15 -23.14
CA LEU A 213 18.72 16.27 -21.67
C LEU A 213 17.76 15.30 -21.00
N PHE A 214 16.54 15.21 -21.52
CA PHE A 214 15.56 14.25 -21.05
C PHE A 214 16.02 12.81 -21.26
N ALA A 215 16.65 12.50 -22.40
CA ALA A 215 17.19 11.16 -22.65
C ALA A 215 18.28 10.77 -21.65
N VAL A 216 19.14 11.72 -21.24
CA VAL A 216 20.13 11.49 -20.17
C VAL A 216 19.43 11.20 -18.84
N GLU A 217 18.47 12.04 -18.42
CA GLU A 217 17.75 11.82 -17.15
C GLU A 217 16.97 10.49 -17.13
N VAL A 218 16.40 10.07 -18.27
CA VAL A 218 15.75 8.76 -18.39
C VAL A 218 16.75 7.63 -18.22
N LYS A 219 17.93 7.73 -18.87
CA LYS A 219 18.98 6.72 -18.74
C LYS A 219 19.48 6.61 -17.30
N ASP A 220 19.67 7.74 -16.62
CA ASP A 220 20.07 7.76 -15.20
C ASP A 220 19.05 7.03 -14.31
N GLU A 221 17.74 7.23 -14.54
CA GLU A 221 16.71 6.50 -13.79
C GLU A 221 16.66 5.00 -14.16
N ILE A 222 16.94 4.63 -15.43
CA ILE A 222 17.09 3.22 -15.83
C ILE A 222 18.22 2.55 -15.05
N GLU A 223 19.39 3.18 -14.98
CA GLU A 223 20.56 2.68 -14.26
C GLU A 223 20.30 2.62 -12.75
N LYS A 224 19.75 3.71 -12.18
CA LYS A 224 19.44 3.82 -10.75
C LYS A 224 18.53 2.72 -10.23
N TYR A 225 17.56 2.28 -11.04
CA TYR A 225 16.61 1.22 -10.66
C TYR A 225 16.92 -0.14 -11.31
N ASN A 226 18.12 -0.30 -11.89
CA ASN A 226 18.56 -1.55 -12.51
C ASN A 226 17.55 -2.10 -13.52
N LEU A 227 16.94 -1.20 -14.30
CA LEU A 227 15.97 -1.57 -15.32
C LEU A 227 16.70 -2.18 -16.54
N PRO A 228 16.13 -3.20 -17.19
CA PRO A 228 16.73 -3.81 -18.38
C PRO A 228 17.03 -2.75 -19.45
N TYR A 229 18.23 -2.77 -20.01
CA TYR A 229 18.62 -1.82 -21.05
C TYR A 229 19.31 -2.55 -22.20
N VAL A 230 19.07 -2.07 -23.43
CA VAL A 230 19.74 -2.57 -24.62
C VAL A 230 20.81 -1.56 -25.00
N ASP A 231 22.06 -1.98 -25.00
CA ASP A 231 23.16 -1.19 -25.55
C ASP A 231 23.26 -1.44 -27.07
N GLY A 232 23.35 -0.37 -27.85
CA GLY A 232 23.50 -0.47 -29.30
C GLY A 232 23.63 0.87 -30.01
N GLU A 233 24.14 0.86 -31.24
CA GLU A 233 24.25 2.04 -32.10
C GLU A 233 22.90 2.41 -32.74
N GLU A 234 22.03 1.43 -33.00
CA GLU A 234 20.72 1.68 -33.56
C GLU A 234 19.80 2.33 -32.51
N THR A 235 19.35 3.54 -32.80
CA THR A 235 18.52 4.35 -31.90
C THR A 235 17.19 4.70 -32.56
N GLU A 236 16.10 4.58 -31.81
CA GLU A 236 14.78 5.04 -32.20
C GLU A 236 14.28 6.12 -31.22
N ILE A 237 13.72 7.19 -31.77
CA ILE A 237 13.14 8.29 -30.98
C ILE A 237 11.67 7.99 -30.72
N SER A 238 11.28 8.04 -29.44
CA SER A 238 9.88 8.01 -29.00
C SER A 238 9.59 9.18 -28.08
N ASN A 239 8.68 10.06 -28.51
CA ASN A 239 8.18 11.18 -27.71
C ASN A 239 6.84 10.82 -27.03
N TYR A 240 6.68 9.55 -26.62
CA TYR A 240 5.48 9.08 -25.93
C TYR A 240 5.27 9.82 -24.59
N TYR A 241 6.37 10.15 -23.91
CA TYR A 241 6.41 11.08 -22.78
C TYR A 241 7.23 12.32 -23.12
N SER A 242 6.95 13.41 -22.41
CA SER A 242 7.65 14.69 -22.49
C SER A 242 8.51 14.96 -21.25
N TYR A 243 9.44 15.91 -21.37
CA TYR A 243 10.25 16.33 -20.23
C TYR A 243 9.41 17.03 -19.15
N GLU A 244 8.36 17.75 -19.54
CA GLU A 244 7.42 18.40 -18.65
C GLU A 244 6.68 17.38 -17.76
N GLU A 245 6.29 16.24 -18.35
CA GLU A 245 5.71 15.12 -17.59
C GLU A 245 6.72 14.49 -16.62
N PHE A 246 7.98 14.31 -17.04
CA PHE A 246 9.04 13.72 -16.24
C PHE A 246 9.52 14.61 -15.08
N SER A 247 9.62 15.91 -15.33
CA SER A 247 10.03 16.93 -14.37
C SER A 247 8.90 17.34 -13.41
N LEU A 248 7.65 16.98 -13.73
CA LEU A 248 6.42 17.47 -13.11
C LEU A 248 6.26 18.99 -13.21
N ALA A 249 6.61 19.54 -14.37
CA ALA A 249 6.29 20.91 -14.69
C ALA A 249 4.76 21.13 -14.63
N ARG A 250 4.36 22.39 -14.42
CA ARG A 250 2.96 22.80 -14.35
C ARG A 250 2.64 23.74 -15.50
N ASN A 251 1.41 23.66 -15.98
CA ASN A 251 0.86 24.65 -16.90
C ASN A 251 0.56 25.98 -16.17
N ASP A 252 0.06 26.98 -16.91
CA ASP A 252 -0.28 28.31 -16.38
C ASP A 252 -1.38 28.27 -15.30
N ASP A 253 -2.26 27.27 -15.33
CA ASP A 253 -3.30 27.05 -14.32
C ASP A 253 -2.75 26.34 -13.06
N GLY A 254 -1.48 25.94 -13.05
CA GLY A 254 -0.84 25.20 -11.97
C GLY A 254 -1.13 23.69 -11.97
N VAL A 255 -1.67 23.14 -13.06
CA VAL A 255 -1.91 21.70 -13.23
C VAL A 255 -0.63 21.01 -13.70
N PRO A 256 -0.18 19.91 -13.07
CA PRO A 256 0.97 19.14 -13.56
C PRO A 256 0.72 18.55 -14.94
N TYR A 257 1.67 18.65 -15.88
CA TYR A 257 1.51 18.15 -17.26
C TYR A 257 1.17 16.65 -17.35
N ILE A 258 1.67 15.84 -16.41
CA ILE A 258 1.33 14.41 -16.28
C ILE A 258 -0.18 14.16 -16.12
N MET A 259 -0.94 15.15 -15.64
CA MET A 259 -2.39 15.08 -15.48
C MET A 259 -3.17 15.50 -16.73
N GLU A 260 -2.51 16.05 -17.74
CA GLU A 260 -3.16 16.48 -18.98
C GLU A 260 -3.23 15.34 -19.99
N THR A 261 -2.21 14.51 -20.04
CA THR A 261 -2.06 13.47 -21.05
C THR A 261 -2.80 12.18 -20.70
N ALA A 262 -3.04 11.33 -21.70
CA ALA A 262 -3.66 10.03 -21.48
C ALA A 262 -2.67 9.04 -20.84
N GLN A 263 -1.41 9.09 -21.26
CA GLN A 263 -0.33 8.26 -20.75
C GLN A 263 0.01 8.58 -19.29
N GLY A 264 0.10 9.85 -18.89
CA GLY A 264 0.34 10.22 -17.51
C GLY A 264 -0.78 9.78 -16.57
N LYS A 265 -2.04 9.84 -17.03
CA LYS A 265 -3.20 9.28 -16.29
C LYS A 265 -3.11 7.76 -16.10
N LYS A 266 -2.51 7.02 -17.04
CA LYS A 266 -2.27 5.57 -16.90
C LYS A 266 -1.25 5.25 -15.81
N ILE A 267 -0.37 6.18 -15.47
CA ILE A 267 0.57 6.04 -14.34
C ILE A 267 -0.13 6.42 -13.03
N ILE A 268 -0.70 7.63 -12.97
CA ILE A 268 -1.13 8.23 -11.70
C ILE A 268 -2.40 7.61 -11.13
N ILE A 269 -3.43 7.39 -11.95
CA ILE A 269 -4.74 6.97 -11.45
C ILE A 269 -4.67 5.57 -10.79
N PRO A 270 -4.06 4.55 -11.43
CA PRO A 270 -3.87 3.26 -10.78
C PRO A 270 -3.02 3.35 -9.51
N ARG A 271 -1.94 4.16 -9.53
CA ARG A 271 -1.08 4.37 -8.37
C ARG A 271 -1.82 5.00 -7.19
N LEU A 272 -2.66 6.01 -7.44
CA LEU A 272 -3.48 6.65 -6.42
C LEU A 272 -4.43 5.64 -5.77
N ILE A 273 -5.12 4.85 -6.58
CA ILE A 273 -6.11 3.88 -6.10
C ILE A 273 -5.44 2.74 -5.32
N SER A 274 -4.32 2.22 -5.81
CA SER A 274 -3.52 1.23 -5.09
C SER A 274 -3.05 1.77 -3.74
N THR A 275 -2.58 3.02 -3.72
CA THR A 275 -2.14 3.69 -2.48
C THR A 275 -3.29 3.91 -1.51
N MET A 276 -4.48 4.32 -1.98
CA MET A 276 -5.67 4.44 -1.14
C MET A 276 -6.02 3.11 -0.47
N ASN A 277 -6.08 2.02 -1.25
CA ASN A 277 -6.38 0.69 -0.72
C ASN A 277 -5.33 0.23 0.30
N TYR A 278 -4.05 0.44 -0.03
CA TYR A 278 -2.94 0.12 0.85
C TYR A 278 -3.03 0.87 2.19
N VAL A 279 -3.26 2.18 2.17
CA VAL A 279 -3.37 3.01 3.37
C VAL A 279 -4.57 2.61 4.23
N GLN A 280 -5.70 2.26 3.60
CA GLN A 280 -6.88 1.76 4.31
C GLN A 280 -6.59 0.44 5.03
N GLU A 281 -5.96 -0.53 4.35
CA GLU A 281 -5.61 -1.82 4.96
C GLU A 281 -4.50 -1.70 6.02
N LYS A 282 -3.48 -0.87 5.79
CA LYS A 282 -2.43 -0.56 6.77
C LYS A 282 -3.04 0.05 8.04
N THR A 283 -3.88 1.07 7.89
CA THR A 283 -4.56 1.72 9.02
C THR A 283 -5.46 0.75 9.77
N LYS A 284 -6.19 -0.12 9.04
CA LYS A 284 -7.01 -1.16 9.65
C LYS A 284 -6.16 -2.12 10.48
N ARG A 285 -5.03 -2.61 9.95
CA ARG A 285 -4.08 -3.47 10.68
C ARG A 285 -3.57 -2.78 11.95
N MET A 286 -3.08 -1.54 11.85
CA MET A 286 -2.62 -0.77 13.01
C MET A 286 -3.69 -0.68 14.12
N ILE A 287 -4.94 -0.40 13.74
CA ILE A 287 -6.05 -0.30 14.71
C ILE A 287 -6.40 -1.67 15.28
N ASP A 288 -6.42 -2.70 14.42
CA ASP A 288 -6.67 -4.07 14.84
C ASP A 288 -5.58 -4.55 15.81
N GLU A 289 -4.32 -4.10 15.67
CA GLU A 289 -3.24 -4.29 16.65
C GLU A 289 -3.48 -3.53 17.97
N HIS A 290 -4.19 -2.41 17.98
CA HIS A 290 -4.55 -1.67 19.21
C HIS A 290 -5.82 -2.16 19.93
N SER A 291 -6.64 -3.01 19.31
CA SER A 291 -7.88 -3.51 19.93
C SER A 291 -7.63 -4.38 21.20
N THR A 292 -8.57 -4.40 22.15
CA THR A 292 -8.38 -4.94 23.51
C THR A 292 -8.60 -6.46 23.68
N TYR A 293 -8.78 -7.23 22.60
CA TYR A 293 -8.97 -8.68 22.73
C TYR A 293 -7.64 -9.36 23.05
N ALA A 294 -7.56 -10.18 24.11
CA ALA A 294 -6.30 -10.75 24.65
C ALA A 294 -5.35 -11.26 23.55
N LYS A 295 -4.25 -10.53 23.34
CA LYS A 295 -3.35 -10.74 22.19
C LYS A 295 -2.17 -11.60 22.55
N SER A 296 -1.66 -12.33 21.57
CA SER A 296 -0.47 -13.17 21.65
C SER A 296 0.80 -12.40 22.09
N PHE A 297 0.82 -11.06 22.10
CA PHE A 297 1.91 -10.26 22.68
C PHE A 297 1.75 -9.96 24.17
N GLN A 298 0.62 -10.26 24.82
CA GLN A 298 0.44 -9.95 26.25
C GLN A 298 1.15 -10.99 27.11
N ASP A 299 1.90 -10.54 28.11
CA ASP A 299 2.65 -11.42 29.02
C ASP A 299 1.70 -12.37 29.77
N LYS A 300 2.10 -13.65 29.87
CA LYS A 300 1.35 -14.60 30.67
C LYS A 300 1.52 -14.34 32.16
N LYS A 301 0.39 -14.22 32.87
CA LYS A 301 0.35 -13.97 34.32
C LYS A 301 0.95 -15.10 35.17
N HIS A 302 0.93 -16.34 34.66
CA HIS A 302 1.43 -17.52 35.39
C HIS A 302 2.34 -18.38 34.48
N ILE A 303 3.66 -18.32 34.74
CA ILE A 303 4.68 -19.12 34.05
C ILE A 303 5.40 -20.01 35.07
N ASN A 304 5.56 -21.29 34.75
CA ASN A 304 6.21 -22.30 35.59
C ASN A 304 7.71 -22.00 35.77
N GLN A 305 8.28 -22.36 36.91
CA GLN A 305 9.68 -22.03 37.25
C GLN A 305 10.70 -22.58 36.25
N LYS A 306 10.51 -23.81 35.75
CA LYS A 306 11.37 -24.41 34.73
C LYS A 306 11.43 -23.57 33.45
N VAL A 307 10.26 -23.12 32.97
CA VAL A 307 10.14 -22.28 31.77
C VAL A 307 10.74 -20.88 32.03
N LYS A 308 10.51 -20.30 33.21
CA LYS A 308 11.14 -19.03 33.62
C LYS A 308 12.66 -19.09 33.62
N ALA A 309 13.27 -20.22 34.00
CA ALA A 309 14.72 -20.39 33.98
C ALA A 309 15.25 -20.32 32.53
N VAL A 310 14.60 -21.03 31.60
CA VAL A 310 14.95 -21.02 30.16
C VAL A 310 14.74 -19.62 29.54
N MET A 311 13.63 -18.95 29.86
CA MET A 311 13.35 -17.59 29.38
C MET A 311 14.43 -16.58 29.78
N LYS A 312 15.10 -16.77 30.93
CA LYS A 312 16.17 -15.89 31.42
C LYS A 312 17.53 -16.16 30.75
N SER A 313 17.73 -17.35 30.22
CA SER A 313 19.02 -17.80 29.70
C SER A 313 18.81 -18.69 28.48
N ASN A 314 18.66 -18.06 27.32
CA ASN A 314 18.54 -18.72 26.02
C ASN A 314 19.29 -17.95 24.94
N LYS A 315 19.53 -18.58 23.80
CA LYS A 315 20.32 -18.03 22.69
C LYS A 315 19.63 -16.90 21.92
N PHE A 316 18.29 -16.85 21.91
CA PHE A 316 17.54 -15.76 21.27
C PHE A 316 17.78 -14.41 21.96
N LEU A 317 18.05 -14.40 23.27
CA LEU A 317 18.44 -13.19 24.02
C LEU A 317 19.74 -12.54 23.51
N THR A 318 20.52 -13.21 22.66
CA THR A 318 21.66 -12.57 21.99
C THR A 318 21.21 -11.45 21.04
N ARG A 319 20.02 -11.57 20.44
CA ARG A 319 19.44 -10.57 19.52
C ARG A 319 18.25 -9.83 20.11
N TYR A 320 17.39 -10.50 20.85
CA TYR A 320 16.17 -9.92 21.43
C TYR A 320 16.38 -9.45 22.87
N GLY A 321 15.55 -8.50 23.31
CA GLY A 321 15.57 -8.01 24.69
C GLY A 321 14.94 -8.97 25.68
N THR A 322 13.83 -9.58 25.26
CA THR A 322 13.08 -10.53 26.08
C THR A 322 12.64 -11.72 25.24
N VAL A 323 12.56 -12.89 25.88
CA VAL A 323 12.06 -14.12 25.26
C VAL A 323 11.00 -14.71 26.16
N GLU A 324 9.81 -14.96 25.62
CA GLU A 324 8.71 -15.59 26.35
C GLU A 324 8.30 -16.91 25.72
N LEU A 325 8.17 -17.93 26.57
CA LEU A 325 7.71 -19.26 26.20
C LEU A 325 6.40 -19.56 26.92
N ASP A 326 5.46 -20.19 26.21
CA ASP A 326 4.27 -20.75 26.85
C ASP A 326 4.64 -21.93 27.78
N ASN A 327 3.82 -22.21 28.80
CA ASN A 327 4.08 -23.29 29.75
C ASN A 327 4.05 -24.68 29.11
N ASP A 328 3.32 -24.80 28.00
CA ASP A 328 3.11 -26.04 27.26
C ASP A 328 4.01 -26.15 26.02
N VAL A 329 5.02 -25.28 25.91
CA VAL A 329 6.12 -25.38 24.95
C VAL A 329 6.99 -26.58 25.30
N ASP A 330 7.30 -27.39 24.29
CA ASP A 330 8.29 -28.45 24.40
C ASP A 330 9.71 -27.84 24.49
N LEU A 331 10.31 -27.94 25.68
CA LEU A 331 11.65 -27.39 25.94
C LEU A 331 12.76 -28.13 25.18
N ILE A 332 12.58 -29.41 24.85
CA ILE A 332 13.57 -30.17 24.07
C ILE A 332 13.63 -29.61 22.65
N ARG A 333 12.46 -29.42 22.03
CA ARG A 333 12.34 -28.77 20.72
C ARG A 333 12.87 -27.33 20.74
N PHE A 334 12.56 -26.57 21.79
CA PHE A 334 13.08 -25.22 21.94
C PHE A 334 14.62 -25.19 21.98
N HIS A 335 15.26 -26.07 22.75
CA HIS A 335 16.72 -26.14 22.81
C HIS A 335 17.35 -26.53 21.46
N ALA A 336 16.67 -27.33 20.64
CA ALA A 336 17.11 -27.60 19.27
C ALA A 336 17.07 -26.33 18.40
N LEU A 337 15.98 -25.55 18.49
CA LEU A 337 15.86 -24.26 17.80
C LEU A 337 16.90 -23.25 18.25
N GLU A 338 17.28 -23.24 19.53
CA GLU A 338 18.36 -22.37 20.03
C GLU A 338 19.72 -22.67 19.39
N LYS A 339 20.06 -23.97 19.24
CA LYS A 339 21.31 -24.38 18.59
C LYS A 339 21.29 -23.98 17.12
N GLU A 340 20.17 -24.21 16.44
CA GLU A 340 20.02 -23.82 15.05
C GLU A 340 20.08 -22.29 14.87
N PHE A 341 19.48 -21.52 15.78
CA PHE A 341 19.51 -20.06 15.76
C PHE A 341 20.92 -19.50 15.84
N GLU A 342 21.79 -20.10 16.66
CA GLU A 342 23.21 -19.72 16.75
C GLU A 342 23.99 -19.97 15.44
N GLU A 343 23.62 -20.99 14.67
CA GLU A 343 24.24 -21.24 13.36
C GLU A 343 23.67 -20.32 12.28
N ILE A 344 22.36 -20.06 12.32
CA ILE A 344 21.67 -19.22 11.36
C ILE A 344 22.07 -17.74 11.50
N LYS A 345 22.24 -17.23 12.72
CA LYS A 345 22.65 -15.82 12.95
C LYS A 345 24.04 -15.49 12.39
N LYS A 346 24.86 -16.49 12.06
CA LYS A 346 26.17 -16.35 11.42
C LYS A 346 26.05 -16.18 9.90
N LYS A 347 24.94 -16.62 9.31
CA LYS A 347 24.69 -16.65 7.86
C LYS A 347 23.64 -15.62 7.42
N VAL A 348 22.72 -15.27 8.31
CA VAL A 348 21.57 -14.39 8.05
C VAL A 348 21.70 -13.14 8.90
N TYR A 349 21.39 -11.98 8.31
CA TYR A 349 21.22 -10.77 9.08
C TYR A 349 20.00 -10.88 9.99
N ILE A 350 20.23 -10.80 11.29
CA ILE A 350 19.19 -10.72 12.32
C ILE A 350 19.45 -9.45 13.12
N PRO A 351 18.55 -8.47 13.13
CA PRO A 351 18.79 -7.19 13.78
C PRO A 351 19.01 -7.36 15.29
N LEU A 352 19.82 -6.48 15.87
CA LEU A 352 19.99 -6.40 17.32
C LEU A 352 18.80 -5.63 17.93
N ALA A 353 17.72 -6.36 18.21
CA ALA A 353 16.44 -5.81 18.63
C ALA A 353 16.26 -5.96 20.16
N LYS A 354 17.11 -5.27 20.94
CA LYS A 354 17.09 -5.33 22.43
C LYS A 354 15.84 -4.72 23.07
N ASP A 355 15.08 -3.97 22.29
CA ASP A 355 13.78 -3.41 22.64
C ASP A 355 12.61 -4.25 22.11
N TYR A 356 12.88 -5.38 21.43
CA TYR A 356 11.87 -6.33 20.96
C TYR A 356 11.73 -7.53 21.89
N SER A 357 10.51 -8.06 21.94
CA SER A 357 10.18 -9.36 22.54
C SER A 357 10.06 -10.44 21.47
N PHE A 358 10.70 -11.58 21.70
CA PHE A 358 10.50 -12.78 20.89
C PHE A 358 9.66 -13.78 21.68
N ARG A 359 8.57 -14.29 21.10
CA ARG A 359 7.61 -15.12 21.84
C ARG A 359 7.33 -16.42 21.09
N ILE A 360 7.35 -17.53 21.81
CA ILE A 360 7.02 -18.85 21.26
C ILE A 360 5.79 -19.38 21.97
N ARG A 361 4.70 -19.55 21.21
CA ARG A 361 3.36 -19.88 21.75
C ARG A 361 2.61 -20.79 20.78
N LYS A 362 1.75 -21.67 21.29
CA LYS A 362 0.78 -22.36 20.41
C LYS A 362 -0.27 -21.37 19.93
N LEU A 363 -0.29 -21.10 18.63
CA LEU A 363 -1.17 -20.11 18.00
C LEU A 363 -2.52 -20.72 17.57
N GLY A 364 -2.89 -21.88 18.09
CA GLY A 364 -4.07 -22.67 17.67
C GLY A 364 -5.42 -21.93 17.58
N LYS A 365 -5.59 -20.77 18.21
CA LYS A 365 -6.79 -19.89 18.05
C LYS A 365 -6.66 -18.84 16.94
N HIS A 366 -5.45 -18.49 16.51
CA HIS A 366 -5.17 -17.43 15.53
C HIS A 366 -5.08 -17.93 14.08
N ARG A 367 -5.09 -19.25 13.82
CA ARG A 367 -4.91 -19.86 12.48
C ARG A 367 -3.74 -19.22 11.71
N ALA A 368 -2.64 -18.97 12.42
CA ALA A 368 -1.42 -18.35 11.90
C ALA A 368 -0.22 -19.11 12.45
N ALA A 369 0.82 -19.29 11.64
CA ALA A 369 2.06 -19.95 12.03
C ALA A 369 3.02 -18.99 12.76
N GLY A 370 2.93 -17.69 12.48
CA GLY A 370 3.67 -16.62 13.13
C GLY A 370 2.88 -15.31 13.08
N LEU A 371 3.31 -14.32 13.88
CA LEU A 371 2.76 -12.97 13.95
C LEU A 371 3.86 -11.97 14.32
N HIS A 372 4.03 -10.94 13.50
CA HIS A 372 4.81 -9.75 13.83
C HIS A 372 3.90 -8.58 14.23
N TYR A 373 4.17 -7.99 15.39
CA TYR A 373 3.50 -6.79 15.90
C TYR A 373 4.49 -5.65 16.00
N ALA A 374 4.48 -4.76 15.00
CA ALA A 374 5.42 -3.66 14.92
C ALA A 374 5.26 -2.68 16.10
N PHE A 375 4.03 -2.31 16.45
CA PHE A 375 3.78 -1.37 17.55
C PHE A 375 4.23 -1.91 18.91
N TYR A 376 4.01 -3.19 19.17
CA TYR A 376 4.39 -3.84 20.42
C TYR A 376 5.82 -4.39 20.41
N ARG A 377 6.55 -4.19 19.29
CA ARG A 377 7.89 -4.71 19.08
C ARG A 377 7.97 -6.19 19.45
N ALA A 378 7.04 -6.99 18.93
CA ALA A 378 6.91 -8.39 19.29
C ALA A 378 6.88 -9.28 18.05
N THR A 379 7.79 -10.25 18.01
CA THR A 379 7.84 -11.29 16.98
C THR A 379 7.43 -12.61 17.62
N ILE A 380 6.41 -13.25 17.07
CA ILE A 380 5.76 -14.42 17.67
C ILE A 380 5.76 -15.55 16.67
N ILE A 381 6.19 -16.75 17.08
CA ILE A 381 6.11 -17.96 16.27
C ILE A 381 5.40 -19.09 17.01
N ASP A 382 4.77 -19.98 16.26
CA ASP A 382 4.33 -21.27 16.78
C ASP A 382 5.50 -22.26 16.79
N ILE A 383 5.69 -22.95 17.92
CA ILE A 383 6.75 -23.98 18.03
C ILE A 383 6.51 -25.15 17.09
N GLU A 384 5.26 -25.44 16.73
CA GLU A 384 4.93 -26.49 15.76
C GLU A 384 5.20 -26.04 14.31
N HIS A 385 5.43 -24.75 14.08
CA HIS A 385 5.67 -24.17 12.77
C HIS A 385 6.85 -23.18 12.79
N PRO A 386 8.07 -23.64 13.13
CA PRO A 386 9.26 -22.78 13.21
C PRO A 386 9.60 -22.13 11.86
N SER A 387 9.14 -22.71 10.75
CA SER A 387 9.31 -22.20 9.38
C SER A 387 8.68 -20.84 9.13
N SER A 388 7.84 -20.35 10.05
CA SER A 388 7.30 -18.98 10.04
C SER A 388 8.32 -17.93 10.48
N PHE A 389 9.38 -18.30 11.19
CA PHE A 389 10.31 -17.34 11.79
C PHE A 389 10.94 -16.41 10.77
N MET A 390 11.40 -16.92 9.62
CA MET A 390 12.03 -16.06 8.61
C MET A 390 11.04 -15.11 7.93
N HIS A 391 9.78 -15.51 7.81
CA HIS A 391 8.72 -14.64 7.31
C HIS A 391 8.49 -13.47 8.29
N GLU A 392 8.32 -13.76 9.58
CA GLU A 392 8.12 -12.72 10.60
C GLU A 392 9.37 -11.85 10.81
N LEU A 393 10.56 -12.43 10.66
CA LEU A 393 11.82 -11.68 10.63
C LEU A 393 11.86 -10.73 9.44
N GLY A 394 11.36 -11.15 8.28
CA GLY A 394 11.19 -10.27 7.10
C GLY A 394 10.32 -9.05 7.43
N HIS A 395 9.17 -9.24 8.09
CA HIS A 395 8.34 -8.13 8.56
C HIS A 395 9.06 -7.23 9.58
N GLN A 396 9.84 -7.82 10.49
CA GLN A 396 10.62 -7.05 11.44
C GLN A 396 11.69 -6.19 10.74
N ILE A 397 12.44 -6.77 9.81
CA ILE A 397 13.45 -6.09 9.01
C ILE A 397 12.82 -4.93 8.22
N ASP A 398 11.70 -5.20 7.54
CA ASP A 398 10.92 -4.22 6.79
C ASP A 398 10.59 -2.98 7.64
N HIS A 399 10.20 -3.20 8.90
CA HIS A 399 9.77 -2.13 9.80
C HIS A 399 10.91 -1.44 10.58
N THR A 400 12.09 -2.05 10.71
CA THR A 400 13.13 -1.59 11.65
C THR A 400 14.40 -1.07 11.03
N MET A 401 14.73 -1.46 9.79
CA MET A 401 15.99 -1.06 9.17
C MET A 401 16.02 0.41 8.74
N ASN A 402 14.87 1.00 8.44
CA ASN A 402 14.75 2.42 8.12
C ASN A 402 13.77 3.09 9.09
N GLU A 403 14.24 4.11 9.82
CA GLU A 403 13.43 4.84 10.80
C GLU A 403 12.34 5.70 10.16
N LYS A 404 12.46 6.03 8.87
CA LYS A 404 11.55 6.96 8.17
C LYS A 404 10.34 6.27 7.56
N CYS A 405 10.53 5.08 7.00
CA CYS A 405 9.48 4.31 6.33
C CYS A 405 9.84 2.82 6.31
N MET A 406 8.85 1.98 5.99
CA MET A 406 9.11 0.56 5.76
C MET A 406 9.91 0.38 4.45
N LEU A 407 10.83 -0.59 4.42
CA LEU A 407 11.64 -0.88 3.23
C LEU A 407 10.76 -1.25 2.01
N SER A 408 9.65 -1.95 2.24
CA SER A 408 8.67 -2.32 1.24
C SER A 408 7.93 -1.14 0.62
N GLU A 409 8.01 0.05 1.22
CA GLU A 409 7.44 1.29 0.69
C GLU A 409 8.46 2.14 -0.09
N GLU A 410 9.74 1.76 -0.06
CA GLU A 410 10.79 2.49 -0.76
C GLU A 410 10.75 2.27 -2.28
N MET A 411 11.19 3.28 -3.02
CA MET A 411 11.35 3.19 -4.47
C MET A 411 12.32 2.09 -4.90
N SER A 412 13.31 1.78 -4.07
CA SER A 412 14.28 0.70 -4.29
C SER A 412 13.63 -0.69 -4.39
N PHE A 413 12.42 -0.88 -3.84
CA PHE A 413 11.70 -2.16 -3.82
C PHE A 413 10.55 -2.25 -4.84
N VAL A 414 10.22 -1.16 -5.53
CA VAL A 414 9.06 -1.10 -6.46
C VAL A 414 9.19 -2.10 -7.61
N ARG A 415 10.40 -2.27 -8.18
CA ARG A 415 10.65 -3.23 -9.26
C ARG A 415 10.32 -4.66 -8.84
N LEU A 416 10.71 -5.05 -7.63
CA LEU A 416 10.41 -6.37 -7.06
C LEU A 416 8.91 -6.58 -6.86
N ILE A 417 8.19 -5.57 -6.39
CA ILE A 417 6.73 -5.64 -6.27
C ILE A 417 6.09 -5.92 -7.62
N GLN A 418 6.47 -5.19 -8.68
CA GLN A 418 5.87 -5.38 -10.00
C GLN A 418 6.16 -6.74 -10.60
N LEU A 419 7.42 -7.20 -10.52
CA LEU A 419 7.79 -8.54 -10.98
C LEU A 419 7.02 -9.62 -10.21
N TYR A 420 6.93 -9.49 -8.88
CA TYR A 420 6.15 -10.41 -8.05
C TYR A 420 4.67 -10.42 -8.45
N GLU A 421 4.03 -9.26 -8.54
CA GLU A 421 2.61 -9.14 -8.92
C GLU A 421 2.35 -9.80 -10.28
N GLN A 422 3.18 -9.49 -11.28
CA GLN A 422 3.07 -10.05 -12.62
C GLN A 422 3.20 -11.58 -12.62
N ILE A 423 4.24 -12.11 -12.00
CA ILE A 423 4.51 -13.55 -11.99
C ILE A 423 3.43 -14.29 -11.20
N VAL A 424 3.02 -13.76 -10.04
CA VAL A 424 1.98 -14.39 -9.24
C VAL A 424 0.64 -14.37 -9.97
N ASP A 425 0.22 -13.25 -10.57
CA ASP A 425 -1.01 -13.22 -11.37
C ASP A 425 -0.94 -14.22 -12.54
N GLN A 426 0.22 -14.36 -13.20
CA GLN A 426 0.43 -15.37 -14.24
C GLN A 426 0.32 -16.79 -13.69
N ASN A 427 0.97 -17.10 -12.57
CA ASN A 427 0.90 -18.41 -11.93
C ASN A 427 -0.55 -18.77 -11.56
N ILE A 428 -1.30 -17.84 -11.00
CA ILE A 428 -2.71 -18.02 -10.65
C ILE A 428 -3.57 -18.22 -11.90
N SER A 429 -3.30 -17.49 -12.98
CA SER A 429 -4.06 -17.61 -14.24
C SER A 429 -3.91 -18.98 -14.92
N ARG A 430 -2.82 -19.69 -14.63
CA ARG A 430 -2.53 -21.04 -15.17
C ARG A 430 -3.22 -22.15 -14.38
N LEU A 431 -3.74 -21.86 -13.19
CA LEU A 431 -4.46 -22.84 -12.37
C LEU A 431 -5.88 -23.08 -12.92
N PRO A 432 -6.46 -24.27 -12.68
CA PRO A 432 -7.87 -24.53 -12.97
C PRO A 432 -8.79 -23.52 -12.28
N ALA A 433 -9.89 -23.17 -12.95
CA ALA A 433 -10.83 -22.17 -12.43
C ALA A 433 -11.52 -22.60 -11.12
N ASP A 434 -11.64 -23.91 -10.89
CA ASP A 434 -12.19 -24.56 -9.70
C ASP A 434 -11.13 -24.88 -8.63
N ASP A 435 -9.87 -24.48 -8.84
CA ASP A 435 -8.82 -24.64 -7.84
C ASP A 435 -9.18 -23.88 -6.55
N PRO A 436 -9.13 -24.52 -5.36
CA PRO A 436 -9.47 -23.87 -4.09
C PRO A 436 -8.63 -22.63 -3.77
N PHE A 437 -7.41 -22.56 -4.30
CA PHE A 437 -6.56 -21.38 -4.19
C PHE A 437 -7.11 -20.23 -5.04
N VAL A 438 -7.56 -20.50 -6.26
CA VAL A 438 -8.17 -19.49 -7.15
C VAL A 438 -9.46 -18.94 -6.54
N GLU A 439 -10.30 -19.79 -5.95
CA GLU A 439 -11.50 -19.35 -5.21
C GLU A 439 -11.13 -18.42 -4.05
N ARG A 440 -10.13 -18.80 -3.25
CA ARG A 440 -9.67 -18.00 -2.11
C ARG A 440 -9.04 -16.67 -2.55
N TRP A 441 -8.24 -16.70 -3.62
CA TRP A 441 -7.58 -15.54 -4.23
C TRP A 441 -8.60 -14.48 -4.66
N ARG A 442 -9.70 -14.92 -5.30
CA ARG A 442 -10.80 -14.07 -5.77
C ARG A 442 -11.83 -13.74 -4.68
N GLY A 443 -11.78 -14.44 -3.55
CA GLY A 443 -12.73 -14.31 -2.46
C GLY A 443 -12.53 -13.09 -1.56
N THR A 444 -13.35 -13.01 -0.52
CA THR A 444 -13.35 -11.92 0.48
C THR A 444 -12.71 -12.33 1.82
N THR A 445 -12.10 -13.52 1.86
CA THR A 445 -11.42 -14.01 3.06
C THR A 445 -10.14 -13.21 3.35
N LYS A 446 -9.57 -13.38 4.56
CA LYS A 446 -8.30 -12.73 4.95
C LYS A 446 -7.18 -12.96 3.95
N TYR A 447 -7.10 -14.16 3.37
CA TYR A 447 -6.00 -14.60 2.50
C TYR A 447 -6.41 -14.50 1.02
N ASN A 448 -6.80 -13.31 0.57
CA ASN A 448 -7.17 -13.04 -0.83
C ASN A 448 -6.05 -12.30 -1.59
N ARG A 449 -6.27 -11.98 -2.87
CA ARG A 449 -5.32 -11.23 -3.70
C ARG A 449 -4.76 -9.98 -3.00
N ASN A 450 -5.64 -9.18 -2.39
CA ASN A 450 -5.23 -7.94 -1.71
C ASN A 450 -4.27 -8.19 -0.56
N TYR A 451 -4.36 -9.31 0.14
CA TYR A 451 -3.44 -9.70 1.20
C TYR A 451 -2.08 -10.14 0.63
N TYR A 452 -2.10 -11.03 -0.37
CA TYR A 452 -0.85 -11.57 -0.94
C TYR A 452 -0.02 -10.54 -1.70
N LEU A 453 -0.66 -9.48 -2.20
CA LEU A 453 -0.01 -8.39 -2.93
C LEU A 453 0.28 -7.15 -2.06
N GLN A 454 0.14 -7.24 -0.72
CA GLN A 454 0.56 -6.12 0.12
C GLN A 454 2.10 -5.98 0.07
N PRO A 455 2.66 -4.76 -0.03
CA PRO A 455 4.11 -4.56 -0.06
C PRO A 455 4.86 -5.27 1.07
N THR A 456 4.36 -5.17 2.32
CA THR A 456 4.94 -5.80 3.51
C THR A 456 5.00 -7.33 3.40
N GLU A 457 3.99 -7.92 2.76
CA GLU A 457 3.81 -9.35 2.56
C GLU A 457 4.66 -9.87 1.41
N ILE A 458 4.78 -9.09 0.32
CA ILE A 458 5.72 -9.34 -0.77
C ILE A 458 7.15 -9.31 -0.22
N PHE A 459 7.50 -8.32 0.60
CA PHE A 459 8.83 -8.21 1.21
C PHE A 459 9.19 -9.44 2.05
N ALA A 460 8.30 -9.85 2.97
CA ALA A 460 8.54 -11.03 3.80
C ALA A 460 8.72 -12.31 2.97
N ARG A 461 7.90 -12.54 1.95
CA ARG A 461 8.03 -13.70 1.04
C ARG A 461 9.29 -13.62 0.18
N SER A 462 9.66 -12.42 -0.26
CA SER A 462 10.89 -12.19 -1.01
C SER A 462 12.11 -12.50 -0.14
N PHE A 463 12.07 -12.13 1.13
CA PHE A 463 13.13 -12.45 2.07
C PHE A 463 13.24 -13.98 2.30
N GLU A 464 12.11 -14.69 2.45
CA GLU A 464 12.11 -16.16 2.51
C GLU A 464 12.79 -16.78 1.26
N LEU A 465 12.40 -16.33 0.07
CA LEU A 465 12.97 -16.79 -1.20
C LEU A 465 14.45 -16.44 -1.37
N TYR A 466 14.88 -15.28 -0.88
CA TYR A 466 16.28 -14.87 -0.90
C TYR A 466 17.14 -15.86 -0.12
N LEU A 467 16.74 -16.18 1.10
CA LEU A 467 17.46 -17.10 1.94
C LEU A 467 17.46 -18.52 1.35
N ALA A 468 16.29 -19.01 0.94
CA ALA A 468 16.13 -20.38 0.46
C ALA A 468 16.72 -20.60 -0.93
N LYS A 469 16.47 -19.72 -1.90
CA LYS A 469 16.83 -19.92 -3.32
C LYS A 469 18.12 -19.19 -3.71
N CYS A 470 18.35 -17.98 -3.21
CA CYS A 470 19.52 -17.20 -3.59
C CYS A 470 20.75 -17.49 -2.71
N LYS A 471 20.57 -17.67 -1.40
CA LYS A 471 21.64 -18.04 -0.44
C LYS A 471 21.72 -19.54 -0.15
N ARG A 472 20.71 -20.32 -0.57
CA ARG A 472 20.66 -21.80 -0.39
C ARG A 472 20.80 -22.19 1.08
N ILE A 473 20.12 -21.46 1.96
CA ILE A 473 20.08 -21.76 3.38
C ILE A 473 19.04 -22.83 3.63
N GLU A 474 19.46 -23.91 4.27
CA GLU A 474 18.60 -24.98 4.77
C GLU A 474 18.43 -24.82 6.28
N SER A 475 17.17 -24.72 6.74
CA SER A 475 16.84 -24.45 8.13
C SER A 475 15.39 -24.84 8.42
N SER A 476 15.10 -25.29 9.64
CA SER A 476 13.73 -25.45 10.16
C SER A 476 12.99 -24.12 10.28
N PHE A 477 13.71 -22.98 10.28
CA PHE A 477 13.13 -21.64 10.23
C PHE A 477 12.67 -21.20 8.83
N LEU A 478 12.90 -22.03 7.81
CA LEU A 478 12.38 -21.84 6.45
C LEU A 478 11.44 -22.99 6.09
N LYS A 479 10.58 -22.75 5.09
CA LYS A 479 9.73 -23.82 4.53
C LYS A 479 10.60 -24.84 3.81
N GLN A 480 10.15 -26.10 3.83
CA GLN A 480 10.75 -27.17 3.03
C GLN A 480 10.64 -26.84 1.54
N ASP A 481 9.42 -26.52 1.10
CA ASP A 481 9.12 -26.22 -0.30
C ASP A 481 8.42 -24.87 -0.47
N TYR A 482 8.62 -24.25 -1.63
CA TYR A 482 8.08 -22.94 -2.02
C TYR A 482 7.28 -23.06 -3.32
N ASP A 483 6.47 -24.11 -3.44
CA ASP A 483 5.78 -24.47 -4.69
C ASP A 483 4.41 -23.80 -4.85
N GLN A 484 3.95 -23.05 -3.83
CA GLN A 484 2.69 -22.33 -3.94
C GLN A 484 2.78 -21.23 -5.01
N PRO A 485 1.68 -20.93 -5.73
CA PRO A 485 1.68 -19.94 -6.82
C PRO A 485 2.18 -18.54 -6.44
N ILE A 486 2.10 -18.20 -5.14
CA ILE A 486 2.54 -16.95 -4.52
C ILE A 486 4.05 -16.89 -4.25
N TYR A 487 4.80 -17.94 -4.57
CA TYR A 487 6.26 -17.97 -4.47
C TYR A 487 6.87 -18.02 -5.87
N PRO A 488 7.14 -16.85 -6.49
CA PRO A 488 7.74 -16.80 -7.83
C PRO A 488 9.15 -17.40 -7.84
N SER A 489 9.45 -18.16 -8.91
CA SER A 489 10.74 -18.83 -9.12
C SER A 489 11.46 -18.41 -10.40
N ASP A 490 10.94 -17.42 -11.12
CA ASP A 490 11.54 -16.94 -12.37
C ASP A 490 12.94 -16.36 -12.14
N ARG A 491 13.84 -16.63 -13.09
CA ARG A 491 15.25 -16.25 -13.00
C ARG A 491 15.44 -14.75 -12.86
N GLU A 492 14.66 -13.95 -13.58
CA GLU A 492 14.72 -12.49 -13.50
C GLU A 492 14.40 -12.00 -12.08
N TYR A 493 13.29 -12.50 -11.52
CA TYR A 493 12.87 -12.15 -10.17
C TYR A 493 13.92 -12.53 -9.12
N LEU A 494 14.47 -13.75 -9.18
CA LEU A 494 15.49 -14.22 -8.24
C LEU A 494 16.80 -13.43 -8.35
N ASN A 495 17.17 -12.99 -9.55
CA ASN A 495 18.34 -12.13 -9.76
C ASN A 495 18.15 -10.75 -9.13
N GLU A 496 16.99 -10.12 -9.38
CA GLU A 496 16.67 -8.82 -8.80
C GLU A 496 16.62 -8.89 -7.27
N LEU A 497 16.01 -9.95 -6.76
CA LEU A 497 15.88 -10.19 -5.34
C LEU A 497 17.24 -10.42 -4.68
N ARG A 498 18.16 -11.14 -5.34
CA ARG A 498 19.55 -11.25 -4.89
C ARG A 498 20.22 -9.87 -4.86
N SER A 499 20.11 -9.09 -5.93
CA SER A 499 20.71 -7.75 -6.03
C SER A 499 20.23 -6.83 -4.90
N TYR A 500 18.92 -6.76 -4.68
CA TYR A 500 18.30 -5.94 -3.65
C TYR A 500 18.80 -6.31 -2.25
N PHE A 501 18.67 -7.57 -1.84
CA PHE A 501 19.02 -7.98 -0.48
C PHE A 501 20.54 -8.02 -0.25
N ASP A 502 21.35 -8.36 -1.24
CA ASP A 502 22.81 -8.28 -1.13
C ASP A 502 23.25 -6.82 -0.93
N ASN A 503 22.63 -5.86 -1.63
CA ASN A 503 22.89 -4.44 -1.41
C ASN A 503 22.39 -3.99 -0.02
N LEU A 504 21.16 -4.33 0.35
CA LEU A 504 20.57 -3.99 1.65
C LEU A 504 21.44 -4.45 2.81
N PHE A 505 21.97 -5.67 2.73
CA PHE A 505 22.80 -6.26 3.79
C PHE A 505 24.31 -6.09 3.57
N SER A 506 24.76 -5.45 2.48
CA SER A 506 26.19 -5.26 2.17
C SER A 506 26.97 -4.55 3.28
N LYS A 507 26.29 -3.68 4.03
CA LYS A 507 26.84 -2.91 5.16
C LYS A 507 26.48 -3.50 6.52
N CYS A 508 25.75 -4.61 6.54
CA CYS A 508 25.32 -5.28 7.74
C CYS A 508 26.27 -6.47 8.02
N GLU A 509 27.19 -6.32 8.97
CA GLU A 509 28.10 -7.43 9.27
C GLU A 509 27.37 -8.62 9.94
N PRO A 510 27.47 -9.85 9.40
CA PRO A 510 27.19 -11.04 10.20
C PRO A 510 28.25 -11.14 11.31
N ILE A 511 27.81 -11.39 12.55
CA ILE A 511 28.68 -11.37 13.73
C ILE A 511 29.81 -12.41 13.56
N ARG A 512 31.06 -11.94 13.55
CA ARG A 512 32.23 -12.79 13.81
C ARG A 512 32.33 -13.04 15.31
N GLU A 513 32.46 -14.30 15.71
CA GLU A 513 32.75 -14.65 17.11
C GLU A 513 34.06 -13.97 17.54
N GLU A 514 33.98 -13.00 18.46
CA GLU A 514 35.15 -12.67 19.27
C GLU A 514 35.51 -13.94 20.05
N LYS A 515 36.63 -14.57 19.68
CA LYS A 515 37.28 -15.57 20.53
C LYS A 515 37.68 -14.88 21.84
N ARG A 516 36.77 -14.81 22.81
CA ARG A 516 37.14 -14.63 24.21
C ARG A 516 37.82 -15.92 24.64
N SER A 517 39.14 -15.93 24.52
CA SER A 517 40.00 -16.87 25.22
C SER A 517 39.81 -16.66 26.73
N PHE A 518 38.81 -17.33 27.30
CA PHE A 518 38.79 -17.57 28.73
C PHE A 518 39.67 -18.80 28.98
N SER A 519 40.91 -18.55 29.40
CA SER A 519 41.77 -19.58 29.97
C SER A 519 41.18 -20.02 31.31
N PHE A 520 40.36 -21.08 31.31
CA PHE A 520 40.06 -21.82 32.52
C PHE A 520 41.14 -22.88 32.73
N HIS A 521 41.93 -22.70 33.78
CA HIS A 521 42.73 -23.78 34.36
C HIS A 521 41.76 -24.80 34.95
N ILE A 522 41.62 -25.95 34.28
CA ILE A 522 40.93 -27.12 34.84
C ILE A 522 42.02 -28.02 35.43
N SER A 523 42.03 -28.12 36.75
CA SER A 523 42.77 -29.16 37.47
C SER A 523 42.21 -30.53 37.07
N GLN A 524 43.09 -31.40 36.59
CA GLN A 524 42.77 -32.79 36.26
C GLN A 524 42.34 -33.56 37.52
N SER A 525 41.09 -34.01 37.54
CA SER A 525 40.71 -35.27 38.20
C SER A 525 39.37 -35.74 37.61
N ASP A 526 39.46 -36.87 36.91
CA ASP A 526 38.46 -37.91 36.67
C ASP A 526 37.00 -37.50 36.38
N VAL A 527 36.52 -37.82 35.16
CA VAL A 527 35.47 -38.84 34.93
C VAL A 527 35.45 -39.20 33.44
N THR A 528 35.53 -40.50 33.20
CA THR A 528 35.45 -41.23 31.92
C THR A 528 34.14 -40.98 31.16
N ALA A 529 34.25 -40.70 29.85
CA ALA A 529 33.13 -40.67 28.92
C ALA A 529 32.91 -42.08 28.33
N PRO A 530 31.68 -42.62 28.30
CA PRO A 530 31.36 -43.73 27.41
C PRO A 530 31.05 -43.19 26.00
N GLU A 531 31.61 -43.85 25.00
CA GLU A 531 31.22 -43.71 23.59
C GLU A 531 29.74 -44.07 23.44
N THR A 532 28.97 -43.27 22.67
CA THR A 532 27.66 -43.71 22.20
C THR A 532 27.39 -43.16 20.80
N GLU A 533 26.87 -44.05 19.97
CA GLU A 533 26.80 -44.03 18.53
C GLU A 533 26.07 -42.82 17.92
N VAL A 534 26.59 -42.37 16.78
CA VAL A 534 25.90 -41.43 15.89
C VAL A 534 24.76 -42.19 15.19
N GLN A 535 23.52 -41.93 15.57
CA GLN A 535 22.36 -42.39 14.80
C GLN A 535 21.90 -41.30 13.82
N SER A 536 21.87 -41.65 12.54
CA SER A 536 21.35 -40.84 11.43
C SER A 536 19.84 -40.97 11.31
N TYR A 537 19.14 -39.86 11.06
CA TYR A 537 17.67 -39.83 10.86
C TYR A 537 17.29 -40.15 9.40
N LEU A 538 16.23 -40.94 9.20
CA LEU A 538 15.56 -41.12 7.91
C LEU A 538 14.12 -40.58 7.97
N HIS A 539 13.68 -39.94 6.89
CA HIS A 539 12.39 -39.27 6.78
C HIS A 539 11.27 -40.22 6.31
N ALA A 540 10.09 -40.11 6.92
CA ALA A 540 8.85 -40.72 6.39
C ALA A 540 8.20 -39.81 5.34
N GLN A 541 7.55 -40.40 4.34
CA GLN A 541 6.94 -39.72 3.18
C GLN A 541 5.80 -38.72 3.51
N ASN A 542 5.40 -38.59 4.77
CA ASN A 542 4.36 -37.66 5.23
C ASN A 542 4.89 -36.55 6.18
N GLY A 543 6.21 -36.42 6.31
CA GLY A 543 6.82 -35.36 7.12
C GLY A 543 6.67 -35.49 8.64
N GLN A 544 6.13 -36.61 9.15
CA GLN A 544 6.16 -36.91 10.58
C GLN A 544 7.50 -37.58 10.96
N LEU A 545 8.14 -37.06 12.01
CA LEU A 545 9.25 -37.74 12.67
C LEU A 545 8.69 -38.93 13.48
N LEU A 546 9.10 -40.15 13.14
CA LEU A 546 8.86 -41.33 13.96
C LEU A 546 10.14 -41.67 14.73
N LEU A 547 10.01 -41.87 16.04
CA LEU A 547 11.09 -42.23 16.96
C LEU A 547 11.57 -43.67 16.73
N PHE A 548 12.88 -43.84 16.60
CA PHE A 548 13.64 -44.85 17.35
C PHE A 548 14.89 -44.20 17.92
#